data_AF-A0A0G0MPG1-F1
#
_entry.id   AF-A0A0G0MPG1-F1
#
_cell.length_a   1.000
_cell.length_b   1.000
_cell.length_c   1.000
_cell.angle_alpha   90.00
_cell.angle_beta   90.00
_cell.angle_gamma   90.00
#
_symmetry.space_group_name_H-M   'P 1'
#
loop_
_entity.id
_entity.type
_entity.pdbx_description
1 polymer ?
#
loop_
_entity_poly.entity_id
_entity_poly.type
_entity_poly.pdbx_seq_one_letter_code
_entity_poly.pdbx_strand_id
1 'polypeptide(L)'
;MANSNLTNAKKAKNDEFYTQYGDIQKEIEAYLEYNPDVFRGKVVYCNCDDPFESNFFRYFVLNFNKLGLKQLITTSYKPSPVANTQLGLFGDDKTLTKSKGHPKLTANKFIINEVRDIDGDGEFNLKDIARQLKTNKHNEWTPLEGDGDFRSDECVGLLKQSDIVVTNPPFSLFREYIKQLFDYNKKFVIIGNKNAVTTKEIFPLIKDNKMWSGKTEWSGGLWFVTMDDSDVDRVIDGVNMKNVSSVWFTNLDHGRRHQPLPLMTMEENLKYSKHKEIKGEKSYKKYDNYDAIEVPFTDAIPSDYDGVMGVPISFLDKYNPDQFEIIGIDRYVKDNPNYGKRFTIGGQEIYARVLIKHTKVKK
;
A
#
# COMPACT_ATOMS: atom_id res chain seq x y z
N MET A 1 -37.26 -5.57 12.98
CA MET A 1 -36.08 -6.13 12.27
C MET A 1 -36.22 -5.83 10.79
N ALA A 2 -35.09 -5.68 10.09
CA ALA A 2 -34.92 -5.23 8.69
C ALA A 2 -34.86 -3.70 8.49
N ASN A 3 -33.65 -3.13 8.70
CA ASN A 3 -33.12 -1.98 7.94
C ASN A 3 -31.68 -1.57 8.34
N SER A 4 -30.90 -2.41 9.03
CA SER A 4 -29.49 -2.11 9.33
C SER A 4 -28.52 -2.42 8.18
N ASN A 5 -28.91 -3.27 7.21
CA ASN A 5 -27.99 -3.75 6.17
C ASN A 5 -27.93 -2.83 4.94
N LEU A 6 -29.01 -2.08 4.64
CA LEU A 6 -29.04 -1.13 3.51
C LEU A 6 -28.25 0.15 3.82
N THR A 7 -28.18 0.57 5.08
CA THR A 7 -27.39 1.73 5.52
C THR A 7 -25.89 1.44 5.48
N ASN A 8 -25.49 0.19 5.76
CA ASN A 8 -24.10 -0.25 5.61
C ASN A 8 -23.67 -0.36 4.15
N ALA A 9 -24.56 -0.80 3.25
CA ALA A 9 -24.29 -0.85 1.81
C ALA A 9 -24.17 0.55 1.17
N LYS A 10 -24.92 1.55 1.68
CA LYS A 10 -24.73 2.96 1.26
C LYS A 10 -23.44 3.57 1.78
N LYS A 11 -23.02 3.25 3.01
CA LYS A 11 -21.71 3.70 3.54
C LYS A 11 -20.53 3.08 2.80
N ALA A 12 -20.61 1.80 2.44
CA ALA A 12 -19.55 1.13 1.68
C ALA A 12 -19.37 1.69 0.25
N LYS A 13 -20.40 2.33 -0.32
CA LYS A 13 -20.33 2.98 -1.63
C LYS A 13 -19.63 4.35 -1.60
N ASN A 14 -19.44 4.92 -0.40
CA ASN A 14 -18.83 6.23 -0.21
C ASN A 14 -17.32 6.15 0.13
N ASP A 15 -16.77 4.95 0.29
CA ASP A 15 -15.34 4.72 0.58
C ASP A 15 -14.48 4.60 -0.71
N GLU A 16 -15.01 5.02 -1.86
CA GLU A 16 -14.32 4.96 -3.16
C GLU A 16 -13.19 6.00 -3.24
N PHE A 17 -12.02 5.64 -2.73
CA PHE A 17 -10.81 6.43 -2.80
C PHE A 17 -9.93 5.97 -3.99
N TYR A 18 -9.96 6.73 -5.09
CA TYR A 18 -9.14 6.43 -6.25
C TYR A 18 -7.71 6.96 -6.07
N THR A 19 -6.74 6.05 -6.18
CA THR A 19 -5.31 6.39 -6.09
C THR A 19 -4.86 7.15 -7.33
N GLN A 20 -4.05 8.18 -7.16
CA GLN A 20 -3.55 8.99 -8.28
C GLN A 20 -2.48 8.25 -9.10
N TYR A 21 -2.54 8.40 -10.43
CA TYR A 21 -1.53 7.83 -11.34
C TYR A 21 -0.11 8.27 -11.00
N GLY A 22 0.10 9.55 -10.70
CA GLY A 22 1.42 10.08 -10.36
C GLY A 22 2.01 9.51 -9.07
N ASP A 23 1.17 9.15 -8.09
CA ASP A 23 1.62 8.51 -6.85
C ASP A 23 2.04 7.06 -7.11
N ILE A 24 1.27 6.32 -7.94
CA ILE A 24 1.62 4.97 -8.38
C ILE A 24 2.94 5.00 -9.16
N GLN A 25 3.07 5.91 -10.13
CA GLN A 25 4.27 6.02 -10.95
C GLN A 25 5.52 6.27 -10.09
N LYS A 26 5.49 7.26 -9.20
CA LYS A 26 6.62 7.58 -8.31
C LYS A 26 7.01 6.42 -7.41
N GLU A 27 6.01 5.73 -6.87
CA GLU A 27 6.24 4.58 -5.99
C GLU A 27 6.84 3.41 -6.77
N ILE A 28 6.31 3.09 -7.96
CA ILE A 28 6.81 1.97 -8.77
C ILE A 28 8.20 2.23 -9.35
N GLU A 29 8.48 3.47 -9.77
CA GLU A 29 9.81 3.88 -10.26
C GLU A 29 10.92 3.63 -9.23
N ALA A 30 10.65 3.81 -7.94
CA ALA A 30 11.64 3.58 -6.90
C ALA A 30 12.12 2.11 -6.80
N TYR A 31 11.25 1.15 -7.11
CA TYR A 31 11.63 -0.27 -7.16
C TYR A 31 12.42 -0.58 -8.43
N LEU A 32 12.07 0.05 -9.55
CA LEU A 32 12.79 -0.07 -10.83
C LEU A 32 14.18 0.55 -10.78
N GLU A 33 14.33 1.70 -10.10
CA GLU A 33 15.63 2.33 -9.86
C GLU A 33 16.56 1.43 -9.05
N TYR A 34 16.01 0.69 -8.09
CA TYR A 34 16.78 -0.26 -7.28
C TYR A 34 17.09 -1.56 -8.03
N ASN A 35 16.10 -2.09 -8.75
CA ASN A 35 16.25 -3.28 -9.58
C ASN A 35 15.45 -3.11 -10.89
N PRO A 36 16.12 -2.79 -12.02
CA PRO A 36 15.47 -2.59 -13.32
C PRO A 36 14.67 -3.79 -13.83
N ASP A 37 14.95 -5.00 -13.34
CA ASP A 37 14.31 -6.24 -13.77
C ASP A 37 13.27 -6.75 -12.77
N VAL A 38 12.92 -5.97 -11.74
CA VAL A 38 12.00 -6.41 -10.67
C VAL A 38 10.63 -6.87 -11.21
N PHE A 39 10.15 -6.28 -12.31
CA PHE A 39 8.90 -6.67 -12.99
C PHE A 39 9.11 -7.51 -14.27
N ARG A 40 10.35 -7.70 -14.74
CA ARG A 40 10.61 -8.37 -16.02
C ARG A 40 10.21 -9.84 -15.96
N GLY A 41 9.43 -10.26 -16.94
CA GLY A 41 8.91 -11.62 -17.07
C GLY A 41 7.92 -12.00 -15.96
N LYS A 42 7.45 -11.04 -15.17
CA LYS A 42 6.53 -11.28 -14.05
C LYS A 42 5.08 -11.18 -14.47
N VAL A 43 4.24 -11.92 -13.77
CA VAL A 43 2.79 -11.76 -13.79
C VAL A 43 2.40 -10.81 -12.66
N VAL A 44 1.82 -9.66 -13.02
CA VAL A 44 1.34 -8.67 -12.04
C VAL A 44 -0.16 -8.82 -11.87
N TYR A 45 -0.64 -8.82 -10.64
CA TYR A 45 -2.07 -8.80 -10.32
C TYR A 45 -2.46 -7.48 -9.64
N CYS A 46 -3.32 -6.72 -10.31
CA CYS A 46 -3.93 -5.50 -9.79
C CYS A 46 -5.43 -5.75 -9.59
N ASN A 47 -5.83 -6.40 -8.50
CA ASN A 47 -7.25 -6.48 -8.13
C ASN A 47 -7.76 -5.08 -7.77
N CYS A 48 -8.94 -4.70 -8.24
CA CYS A 48 -9.53 -3.39 -7.98
C CYS A 48 -11.05 -3.48 -8.04
N ASP A 49 -11.74 -2.41 -7.65
CA ASP A 49 -13.20 -2.36 -7.74
C ASP A 49 -13.66 -2.16 -9.19
N ASP A 50 -12.98 -1.31 -9.96
CA ASP A 50 -13.20 -1.14 -11.40
C ASP A 50 -11.88 -0.98 -12.19
N PRO A 51 -11.54 -1.91 -13.10
CA PRO A 51 -10.35 -1.84 -13.95
C PRO A 51 -10.29 -0.64 -14.87
N PHE A 52 -11.42 -0.09 -15.31
CA PHE A 52 -11.46 1.06 -16.21
C PHE A 52 -11.15 2.38 -15.50
N GLU A 53 -11.33 2.43 -14.17
CA GLU A 53 -11.05 3.59 -13.34
C GLU A 53 -9.77 3.42 -12.52
N SER A 54 -9.24 2.20 -12.45
CA SER A 54 -8.03 1.85 -11.73
C SER A 54 -6.78 2.43 -12.40
N ASN A 55 -6.19 3.44 -11.75
CA ASN A 55 -4.88 3.96 -12.17
C ASN A 55 -3.76 2.92 -12.01
N PHE A 56 -3.94 1.86 -11.20
CA PHE A 56 -3.01 0.73 -11.16
C PHE A 56 -3.03 -0.05 -12.47
N PHE A 57 -4.23 -0.45 -12.93
CA PHE A 57 -4.38 -1.11 -14.22
C PHE A 57 -3.83 -0.23 -15.34
N ARG A 58 -4.24 1.05 -15.37
CA ARG A 58 -3.76 2.03 -16.35
C ARG A 58 -2.23 2.14 -16.39
N TYR A 59 -1.56 2.22 -15.24
CA TYR A 59 -0.11 2.30 -15.19
C TYR A 59 0.55 1.04 -15.77
N PHE A 60 0.19 -0.15 -15.29
CA PHE A 60 0.84 -1.39 -15.71
C PHE A 60 0.53 -1.75 -17.16
N VAL A 61 -0.67 -1.46 -17.64
CA VAL A 61 -1.03 -1.76 -19.04
C VAL A 61 -0.31 -0.82 -20.01
N LEU A 62 -0.26 0.49 -19.72
CA LEU A 62 0.46 1.47 -20.57
C LEU A 62 1.98 1.25 -20.55
N ASN A 63 2.52 0.69 -19.47
CA ASN A 63 3.94 0.38 -19.34
C ASN A 63 4.26 -1.11 -19.57
N PHE A 64 3.32 -1.92 -20.06
CA PHE A 64 3.45 -3.39 -20.11
C PHE A 64 4.75 -3.84 -20.81
N ASN A 65 5.00 -3.32 -22.02
CA ASN A 65 6.21 -3.63 -22.80
C ASN A 65 7.48 -3.03 -22.17
N LYS A 66 7.39 -1.80 -21.63
CA LYS A 66 8.52 -1.11 -20.99
C LYS A 66 9.00 -1.87 -19.75
N LEU A 67 8.07 -2.38 -18.94
CA LEU A 67 8.33 -3.20 -17.76
C LEU A 67 8.72 -4.65 -18.13
N GLY A 68 8.49 -5.06 -19.38
CA GLY A 68 8.72 -6.42 -19.85
C GLY A 68 7.85 -7.44 -19.13
N LEU A 69 6.59 -7.09 -18.81
CA LEU A 69 5.67 -7.98 -18.13
C LEU A 69 5.39 -9.24 -18.97
N LYS A 70 5.20 -10.36 -18.28
CA LYS A 70 4.70 -11.59 -18.93
C LYS A 70 3.18 -11.52 -19.09
N GLN A 71 2.49 -11.02 -18.08
CA GLN A 71 1.03 -10.92 -18.05
C GLN A 71 0.60 -9.91 -16.99
N LEU A 72 -0.50 -9.20 -17.26
CA LEU A 72 -1.19 -8.36 -16.29
C LEU A 72 -2.58 -8.94 -16.08
N ILE A 73 -2.87 -9.29 -14.83
CA ILE A 73 -4.17 -9.77 -14.38
C ILE A 73 -4.83 -8.63 -13.61
N THR A 74 -6.12 -8.43 -13.82
CA THR A 74 -6.93 -7.51 -13.04
C THR A 74 -8.34 -8.07 -12.88
N THR A 75 -8.95 -7.83 -11.73
CA THR A 75 -10.36 -8.13 -11.46
C THR A 75 -11.12 -6.86 -11.13
N SER A 76 -12.43 -6.85 -11.37
CA SER A 76 -13.37 -5.86 -10.84
C SER A 76 -14.10 -6.43 -9.61
N TYR A 77 -14.73 -5.59 -8.81
CA TYR A 77 -15.70 -6.00 -7.78
C TYR A 77 -17.12 -5.66 -8.25
N LYS A 78 -18.12 -6.31 -7.67
CA LYS A 78 -19.53 -6.04 -7.96
C LYS A 78 -20.14 -5.09 -6.89
N PRO A 79 -20.81 -3.98 -7.29
CA PRO A 79 -21.10 -3.55 -8.66
C PRO A 79 -20.01 -2.63 -9.21
N SER A 80 -19.41 -2.98 -10.34
CA SER A 80 -18.56 -2.05 -11.10
C SER A 80 -19.46 -1.12 -11.93
N PRO A 81 -19.39 0.21 -11.75
CA PRO A 81 -20.20 1.17 -12.50
C PRO A 81 -19.93 1.14 -13.99
N VAL A 82 -18.69 0.90 -14.44
CA VAL A 82 -18.28 0.99 -15.84
C VAL A 82 -18.16 -0.39 -16.50
N ALA A 83 -17.55 -1.38 -15.84
CA ALA A 83 -17.43 -2.73 -16.41
C ALA A 83 -18.80 -3.42 -16.61
N ASN A 84 -19.85 -2.98 -15.90
CA ASN A 84 -21.23 -3.44 -16.12
C ASN A 84 -22.10 -2.51 -17.00
N THR A 85 -21.61 -1.32 -17.39
CA THR A 85 -22.33 -0.35 -18.24
C THR A 85 -21.66 -0.03 -19.56
N GLN A 86 -20.60 -0.76 -19.93
CA GLN A 86 -20.00 -0.70 -21.27
C GLN A 86 -20.87 -1.30 -22.39
N LEU A 87 -22.16 -0.94 -22.38
CA LEU A 87 -22.95 -0.63 -23.57
C LEU A 87 -22.74 0.83 -24.03
N GLY A 88 -22.17 1.74 -23.22
CA GLY A 88 -22.12 3.19 -23.53
C GLY A 88 -20.84 3.72 -24.22
N LEU A 89 -19.70 3.04 -24.08
CA LEU A 89 -18.43 3.36 -24.78
C LEU A 89 -18.31 2.66 -26.16
N PHE A 90 -19.33 1.87 -26.50
CA PHE A 90 -19.41 0.95 -27.61
C PHE A 90 -20.69 1.40 -28.32
N GLY A 91 -20.58 2.25 -29.36
CA GLY A 91 -21.76 2.70 -30.10
C GLY A 91 -22.69 1.53 -30.41
N ASP A 92 -24.01 1.78 -30.35
CA ASP A 92 -25.10 0.80 -30.41
C ASP A 92 -24.86 -0.33 -31.44
N ASP A 93 -24.20 -1.41 -31.04
CA ASP A 93 -23.89 -2.50 -31.95
C ASP A 93 -25.05 -3.50 -31.97
N LYS A 94 -25.82 -3.46 -33.07
CA LYS A 94 -27.03 -4.26 -33.32
C LYS A 94 -26.73 -5.77 -33.55
N THR A 95 -25.51 -6.22 -33.33
CA THR A 95 -25.07 -7.59 -33.66
C THR A 95 -24.99 -8.54 -32.46
N LEU A 96 -25.17 -8.07 -31.22
CA LEU A 96 -25.29 -8.96 -30.06
C LEU A 96 -26.68 -9.59 -30.02
N THR A 97 -26.75 -10.92 -30.16
CA THR A 97 -27.98 -11.68 -29.92
C THR A 97 -28.50 -11.38 -28.52
N LYS A 98 -29.69 -10.77 -28.43
CA LYS A 98 -30.39 -10.49 -27.18
C LYS A 98 -30.59 -11.78 -26.38
N SER A 99 -29.70 -12.05 -25.41
CA SER A 99 -29.96 -13.09 -24.43
C SER A 99 -31.18 -12.66 -23.61
N LYS A 100 -32.24 -13.46 -23.60
CA LYS A 100 -33.41 -13.21 -22.74
C LYS A 100 -33.02 -13.46 -21.28
N GLY A 101 -32.69 -12.38 -20.58
CA GLY A 101 -32.39 -12.35 -19.15
C GLY A 101 -31.76 -11.01 -18.79
N HIS A 102 -32.04 -10.47 -17.60
CA HIS A 102 -31.28 -9.33 -17.10
C HIS A 102 -29.78 -9.68 -17.13
N PRO A 103 -28.90 -8.83 -17.69
CA PRO A 103 -27.47 -9.10 -17.64
C PRO A 103 -27.08 -9.33 -16.18
N LYS A 104 -26.54 -10.50 -15.87
CA LYS A 104 -26.06 -10.80 -14.52
C LYS A 104 -24.98 -9.77 -14.22
N LEU A 105 -25.24 -8.86 -13.29
CA LEU A 105 -24.23 -7.99 -12.70
C LEU A 105 -23.23 -8.93 -12.02
N THR A 106 -22.08 -9.18 -12.62
CA THR A 106 -21.00 -10.02 -12.09
C THR A 106 -19.71 -9.23 -12.12
N ALA A 107 -18.76 -9.60 -11.28
CA ALA A 107 -17.42 -9.07 -11.45
C ALA A 107 -16.82 -9.52 -12.79
N ASN A 108 -15.73 -8.89 -13.22
CA ASN A 108 -15.02 -9.22 -14.45
C ASN A 108 -13.56 -9.49 -14.15
N LYS A 109 -12.94 -10.35 -14.96
CA LYS A 109 -11.49 -10.49 -15.03
C LYS A 109 -10.97 -10.00 -16.37
N PHE A 110 -9.79 -9.39 -16.31
CA PHE A 110 -9.03 -8.90 -17.43
C PHE A 110 -7.65 -9.57 -17.38
N ILE A 111 -7.26 -10.20 -18.48
CA ILE A 111 -5.95 -10.80 -18.64
C ILE A 111 -5.31 -10.20 -19.87
N ILE A 112 -4.23 -9.46 -19.68
CA ILE A 112 -3.44 -8.85 -20.75
C ILE A 112 -2.15 -9.65 -20.88
N ASN A 113 -1.95 -10.30 -22.02
CA ASN A 113 -0.70 -11.01 -22.35
C ASN A 113 0.16 -10.21 -23.34
N GLU A 114 -0.45 -9.30 -24.08
CA GLU A 114 0.22 -8.55 -25.12
C GLU A 114 -0.42 -7.16 -25.28
N VAL A 115 0.42 -6.17 -25.58
CA VAL A 115 -0.05 -4.83 -25.97
C VAL A 115 0.65 -4.37 -27.24
N ARG A 116 -0.12 -3.75 -28.15
CA ARG A 116 0.28 -3.27 -29.47
C ARG A 116 -0.64 -2.13 -29.89
N ASP A 117 -0.11 -1.16 -30.60
CA ASP A 117 -0.91 -0.19 -31.34
C ASP A 117 -1.73 -0.94 -32.41
N ILE A 118 -3.07 -0.84 -32.36
CA ILE A 118 -3.94 -1.48 -33.37
C ILE A 118 -4.31 -0.49 -34.47
N ASP A 119 -4.53 0.78 -34.14
CA ASP A 119 -5.00 1.74 -35.14
C ASP A 119 -3.88 2.27 -36.06
N GLY A 120 -2.62 2.00 -35.69
CA GLY A 120 -1.44 2.33 -36.48
C GLY A 120 -1.11 3.81 -36.44
N ASP A 121 -1.58 4.53 -35.41
CA ASP A 121 -1.31 5.96 -35.23
C ASP A 121 0.10 6.25 -34.65
N GLY A 122 0.80 5.21 -34.20
CA GLY A 122 2.14 5.28 -33.63
C GLY A 122 2.18 5.45 -32.10
N GLU A 123 1.04 5.53 -31.42
CA GLU A 123 0.93 5.73 -29.97
C GLU A 123 0.03 4.67 -29.29
N PHE A 124 0.62 3.77 -28.50
CA PHE A 124 -0.17 2.83 -27.71
C PHE A 124 -0.93 3.50 -26.56
N ASN A 125 -2.26 3.34 -26.52
CA ASN A 125 -3.12 3.97 -25.51
C ASN A 125 -4.30 3.07 -25.04
N LEU A 126 -5.14 3.59 -24.13
CA LEU A 126 -6.28 2.83 -23.56
C LEU A 126 -7.34 2.44 -24.61
N LYS A 127 -7.46 3.17 -25.73
CA LYS A 127 -8.40 2.83 -26.81
C LYS A 127 -7.94 1.58 -27.56
N ASP A 128 -6.63 1.40 -27.75
CA ASP A 128 -6.07 0.17 -28.31
C ASP A 128 -6.39 -1.02 -27.44
N ILE A 129 -6.20 -0.90 -26.12
CA ILE A 129 -6.52 -1.99 -25.17
C ILE A 129 -7.99 -2.37 -25.26
N ALA A 130 -8.89 -1.39 -25.27
CA ALA A 130 -10.32 -1.64 -25.43
C ALA A 130 -10.63 -2.38 -26.74
N ARG A 131 -9.95 -2.03 -27.85
CA ARG A 131 -10.09 -2.73 -29.14
C ARG A 131 -9.46 -4.13 -29.12
N GLN A 132 -8.34 -4.32 -28.44
CA GLN A 132 -7.70 -5.63 -28.24
C GLN A 132 -8.62 -6.59 -27.47
N LEU A 133 -9.21 -6.11 -26.37
CA LEU A 133 -10.14 -6.91 -25.57
C LEU A 133 -11.40 -7.30 -26.36
N LYS A 134 -11.89 -6.43 -27.26
CA LYS A 134 -13.00 -6.76 -28.19
C LYS A 134 -12.64 -7.84 -29.20
N THR A 135 -11.44 -7.77 -29.76
CA THR A 135 -10.98 -8.71 -30.79
C THR A 135 -10.56 -10.06 -30.19
N ASN A 136 -10.35 -10.11 -28.86
CA ASN A 136 -10.23 -11.31 -28.03
C ASN A 136 -9.27 -12.38 -28.59
N LYS A 137 -8.10 -11.96 -29.09
CA LYS A 137 -7.07 -12.88 -29.61
C LYS A 137 -6.07 -13.33 -28.54
N HIS A 138 -5.43 -12.38 -27.87
CA HIS A 138 -4.37 -12.64 -26.88
C HIS A 138 -4.68 -12.06 -25.50
N ASN A 139 -5.70 -11.21 -25.40
CA ASN A 139 -6.15 -10.61 -24.15
C ASN A 139 -7.59 -11.05 -23.89
N GLU A 140 -7.91 -11.35 -22.63
CA GLU A 140 -9.20 -11.86 -22.23
C GLU A 140 -9.96 -10.81 -21.41
N TRP A 141 -11.24 -10.64 -21.72
CA TRP A 141 -12.22 -10.01 -20.85
C TRP A 141 -13.38 -10.97 -20.66
N THR A 142 -13.56 -11.45 -19.43
CA THR A 142 -14.62 -12.43 -19.13
C THR A 142 -15.29 -12.12 -17.78
N PRO A 143 -16.60 -12.35 -17.65
CA PRO A 143 -17.27 -12.32 -16.37
C PRO A 143 -16.70 -13.37 -15.41
N LEU A 144 -16.61 -13.00 -14.14
CA LEU A 144 -16.39 -13.91 -13.01
C LEU A 144 -17.70 -14.58 -12.59
N GLU A 145 -17.62 -15.74 -11.95
CA GLU A 145 -18.79 -16.45 -11.42
C GLU A 145 -19.30 -15.79 -10.14
N GLY A 146 -18.38 -15.23 -9.34
CA GLY A 146 -18.64 -14.56 -8.08
C GLY A 146 -18.72 -13.03 -8.17
N ASP A 147 -18.51 -12.39 -7.02
CA ASP A 147 -18.57 -10.94 -6.83
C ASP A 147 -17.21 -10.24 -6.92
N GLY A 148 -16.13 -11.00 -7.13
CA GLY A 148 -14.76 -10.49 -7.19
C GLY A 148 -14.09 -10.32 -5.83
N ASP A 149 -14.68 -10.85 -4.74
CA ASP A 149 -14.03 -10.88 -3.44
C ASP A 149 -12.70 -11.65 -3.54
N PHE A 150 -11.61 -11.06 -3.05
CA PHE A 150 -10.26 -11.64 -3.09
C PHE A 150 -10.16 -13.02 -2.41
N ARG A 151 -11.13 -13.37 -1.57
CA ARG A 151 -11.22 -14.64 -0.84
C ARG A 151 -11.89 -15.74 -1.65
N SER A 152 -12.58 -15.40 -2.73
CA SER A 152 -13.24 -16.37 -3.61
C SER A 152 -12.22 -17.30 -4.28
N ASP A 153 -12.62 -18.54 -4.55
CA ASP A 153 -11.74 -19.54 -5.19
C ASP A 153 -11.23 -19.08 -6.55
N GLU A 154 -12.05 -18.35 -7.32
CA GLU A 154 -11.68 -17.75 -8.60
C GLU A 154 -10.59 -16.68 -8.45
N CYS A 155 -10.73 -15.73 -7.53
CA CYS A 155 -9.73 -14.68 -7.28
C CYS A 155 -8.46 -15.25 -6.67
N VAL A 156 -8.57 -16.26 -5.80
CA VAL A 156 -7.41 -17.01 -5.28
C VAL A 156 -6.71 -17.76 -6.41
N GLY A 157 -7.45 -18.31 -7.37
CA GLY A 157 -6.90 -18.94 -8.58
C GLY A 157 -6.08 -17.96 -9.42
N LEU A 158 -6.56 -16.72 -9.56
CA LEU A 158 -5.83 -15.64 -10.24
C LEU A 158 -4.60 -15.18 -9.44
N LEU A 159 -4.74 -15.02 -8.12
CA LEU A 159 -3.63 -14.72 -7.21
C LEU A 159 -2.52 -15.77 -7.32
N LYS A 160 -2.87 -17.06 -7.35
CA LYS A 160 -1.88 -18.15 -7.46
C LYS A 160 -1.03 -18.01 -8.74
N GLN A 161 -1.60 -17.52 -9.84
CA GLN A 161 -0.90 -17.31 -11.11
C GLN A 161 0.04 -16.11 -11.10
N SER A 162 -0.17 -15.14 -10.20
CA SER A 162 0.64 -13.92 -10.15
C SER A 162 1.94 -14.07 -9.37
N ASP A 163 2.94 -13.28 -9.72
CA ASP A 163 4.20 -13.17 -8.96
C ASP A 163 4.15 -11.99 -7.99
N ILE A 164 3.58 -10.86 -8.45
CA ILE A 164 3.55 -9.58 -7.74
C ILE A 164 2.11 -9.07 -7.69
N VAL A 165 1.68 -8.60 -6.53
CA VAL A 165 0.39 -7.93 -6.32
C VAL A 165 0.60 -6.44 -6.13
N VAL A 166 -0.12 -5.61 -6.89
CA VAL A 166 -0.03 -4.15 -6.77
C VAL A 166 -1.43 -3.53 -6.73
N THR A 167 -1.84 -3.01 -5.56
CA THR A 167 -3.24 -2.55 -5.37
C THR A 167 -3.44 -1.62 -4.16
N ASN A 168 -4.61 -0.99 -4.08
CA ASN A 168 -5.16 -0.37 -2.88
C ASN A 168 -6.28 -1.26 -2.30
N PRO A 169 -5.98 -2.22 -1.41
CA PRO A 169 -6.99 -3.11 -0.85
C PRO A 169 -7.92 -2.39 0.14
N PRO A 170 -9.13 -2.92 0.41
CA PRO A 170 -10.01 -2.39 1.46
C PRO A 170 -9.32 -2.38 2.83
N PHE A 171 -9.24 -1.22 3.47
CA PHE A 171 -8.50 -1.08 4.74
C PHE A 171 -9.09 -1.92 5.88
N SER A 172 -10.40 -2.17 5.87
CA SER A 172 -11.09 -3.05 6.82
C SER A 172 -10.62 -4.51 6.73
N LEU A 173 -10.16 -4.94 5.56
CA LEU A 173 -9.72 -6.30 5.27
C LEU A 173 -8.19 -6.41 5.14
N PHE A 174 -7.45 -5.32 5.40
CA PHE A 174 -6.00 -5.24 5.18
C PHE A 174 -5.21 -6.37 5.85
N ARG A 175 -5.55 -6.74 7.09
CA ARG A 175 -4.83 -7.80 7.83
C ARG A 175 -5.06 -9.18 7.22
N GLU A 176 -6.31 -9.46 6.83
CA GLU A 176 -6.69 -10.72 6.17
C GLU A 176 -6.01 -10.80 4.79
N TYR A 177 -5.98 -9.70 4.06
CA TYR A 177 -5.33 -9.62 2.76
C TYR A 177 -3.82 -9.83 2.86
N ILE A 178 -3.12 -9.14 3.77
CA ILE A 178 -1.69 -9.36 4.03
C ILE A 178 -1.42 -10.83 4.36
N LYS A 179 -2.22 -11.44 5.24
CA LYS A 179 -2.08 -12.86 5.56
C LYS A 179 -2.16 -13.73 4.31
N GLN A 180 -3.15 -13.48 3.44
CA GLN A 180 -3.30 -14.22 2.19
C GLN A 180 -2.08 -14.05 1.26
N LEU A 181 -1.54 -12.83 1.12
CA LEU A 181 -0.35 -12.58 0.31
C LEU A 181 0.87 -13.37 0.80
N PHE A 182 1.05 -13.47 2.12
CA PHE A 182 2.11 -14.29 2.71
C PHE A 182 1.86 -15.79 2.57
N ASP A 183 0.62 -16.26 2.78
CA ASP A 183 0.25 -17.68 2.63
C ASP A 183 0.54 -18.18 1.20
N TYR A 184 0.41 -17.32 0.19
CA TYR A 184 0.73 -17.62 -1.21
C TYR A 184 2.09 -17.11 -1.69
N ASN A 185 2.99 -16.71 -0.77
CA ASN A 185 4.36 -16.27 -1.06
C ASN A 185 4.46 -15.16 -2.12
N LYS A 186 3.54 -14.19 -2.10
CA LYS A 186 3.50 -13.11 -3.08
C LYS A 186 4.47 -12.00 -2.75
N LYS A 187 5.06 -11.44 -3.80
CA LYS A 187 5.63 -10.11 -3.73
C LYS A 187 4.51 -9.08 -3.85
N PHE A 188 4.64 -7.94 -3.20
CA PHE A 188 3.56 -6.94 -3.25
C PHE A 188 4.03 -5.51 -3.01
N VAL A 189 3.24 -4.58 -3.54
CA VAL A 189 3.28 -3.13 -3.26
C VAL A 189 1.84 -2.68 -3.09
N ILE A 190 1.40 -2.41 -1.86
CA ILE A 190 0.00 -2.13 -1.57
C ILE A 190 -0.17 -0.93 -0.65
N ILE A 191 -1.33 -0.29 -0.72
CA ILE A 191 -1.67 0.81 0.19
C ILE A 191 -2.38 0.28 1.43
N GLY A 192 -2.08 0.86 2.60
CA GLY A 192 -2.81 0.59 3.83
C GLY A 192 -2.82 1.79 4.75
N ASN A 193 -3.68 1.76 5.78
CA ASN A 193 -3.69 2.79 6.81
C ASN A 193 -2.41 2.75 7.66
N LYS A 194 -1.83 3.91 7.98
CA LYS A 194 -0.62 4.04 8.82
C LYS A 194 -0.70 3.29 10.13
N ASN A 195 -1.87 3.29 10.77
CA ASN A 195 -2.04 2.65 12.08
C ASN A 195 -1.87 1.12 12.02
N ALA A 196 -1.99 0.50 10.84
CA ALA A 196 -1.84 -0.94 10.65
C ALA A 196 -0.48 -1.45 11.14
N VAL A 197 0.57 -0.64 11.06
CA VAL A 197 1.95 -1.01 11.43
C VAL A 197 2.09 -1.41 12.89
N THR A 198 1.19 -0.97 13.77
CA THR A 198 1.26 -1.25 15.22
C THR A 198 0.43 -2.45 15.66
N THR A 199 -0.26 -3.09 14.71
CA THR A 199 -1.14 -4.23 15.01
C THR A 199 -0.31 -5.50 15.25
N LYS A 200 -0.85 -6.43 16.04
CA LYS A 200 -0.12 -7.65 16.46
C LYS A 200 0.19 -8.58 15.29
N GLU A 201 -0.58 -8.46 14.22
CA GLU A 201 -0.47 -9.26 13.00
C GLU A 201 0.56 -8.68 12.04
N ILE A 202 0.68 -7.35 11.99
CA ILE A 202 1.52 -6.64 11.02
C ILE A 202 2.90 -6.30 11.58
N PHE A 203 2.98 -5.80 12.82
CA PHE A 203 4.25 -5.35 13.39
C PHE A 203 5.33 -6.45 13.39
N PRO A 204 5.04 -7.74 13.70
CA PRO A 204 6.04 -8.80 13.62
C PRO A 204 6.63 -8.98 12.21
N LEU A 205 5.83 -8.79 11.14
CA LEU A 205 6.32 -8.87 9.76
C LEU A 205 7.33 -7.75 9.46
N ILE A 206 7.12 -6.56 10.02
CA ILE A 206 8.05 -5.43 9.89
C ILE A 206 9.32 -5.68 10.71
N LYS A 207 9.15 -6.07 11.97
CA LYS A 207 10.25 -6.39 12.89
C LYS A 207 11.17 -7.47 12.31
N ASP A 208 10.60 -8.50 11.70
CA ASP A 208 11.34 -9.64 11.15
C ASP A 208 11.80 -9.39 9.70
N ASN A 209 11.75 -8.15 9.21
CA ASN A 209 12.19 -7.74 7.87
C ASN A 209 11.49 -8.51 6.71
N LYS A 210 10.24 -8.93 6.92
CA LYS A 210 9.41 -9.60 5.91
C LYS A 210 8.56 -8.63 5.08
N MET A 211 8.30 -7.44 5.63
CA MET A 211 7.56 -6.35 5.00
C MET A 211 8.11 -5.01 5.51
N TRP A 212 8.04 -3.95 4.72
CA TRP A 212 8.48 -2.61 5.10
C TRP A 212 7.61 -1.51 4.46
N SER A 213 7.86 -0.27 4.86
CA SER A 213 7.27 0.92 4.21
C SER A 213 7.74 1.00 2.77
N GLY A 214 6.88 1.43 1.86
CA GLY A 214 7.29 1.84 0.51
C GLY A 214 8.14 3.12 0.50
N LYS A 215 8.45 3.62 -0.69
CA LYS A 215 9.33 4.78 -0.90
C LYS A 215 8.70 6.07 -0.36
N THR A 216 7.42 6.28 -0.66
CA THR A 216 6.72 7.54 -0.35
C THR A 216 6.76 7.85 1.14
N GLU A 217 7.14 9.09 1.48
CA GLU A 217 7.31 9.51 2.88
C GLU A 217 6.00 9.46 3.66
N TRP A 218 6.10 9.26 4.97
CA TRP A 218 4.92 9.24 5.84
C TRP A 218 4.47 10.65 6.27
N SER A 219 5.09 11.72 5.79
CA SER A 219 4.63 13.08 6.09
C SER A 219 3.23 13.32 5.51
N GLY A 220 2.25 13.63 6.36
CA GLY A 220 0.87 13.91 5.93
C GLY A 220 0.03 12.65 5.73
N GLY A 221 -0.39 12.37 4.50
CA GLY A 221 -1.21 11.24 4.09
C GLY A 221 -1.22 11.13 2.56
N LEU A 222 -1.78 10.06 2.00
CA LEU A 222 -1.97 9.97 0.56
C LEU A 222 -3.27 10.70 0.16
N TRP A 223 -3.24 11.32 -1.00
CA TRP A 223 -4.38 12.04 -1.55
C TRP A 223 -5.12 11.16 -2.55
N PHE A 224 -6.42 11.00 -2.32
CA PHE A 224 -7.30 10.19 -3.15
C PHE A 224 -8.39 11.06 -3.75
N VAL A 225 -8.82 10.73 -4.96
CA VAL A 225 -10.08 11.30 -5.49
C VAL A 225 -11.23 10.69 -4.69
N THR A 226 -12.17 11.54 -4.28
CA THR A 226 -13.39 11.13 -3.57
C THR A 226 -14.61 11.54 -4.37
N MET A 227 -15.58 10.63 -4.45
CA MET A 227 -16.90 10.90 -5.04
C MET A 227 -17.92 11.35 -3.98
N ASP A 228 -17.54 11.35 -2.70
CA ASP A 228 -18.38 11.84 -1.61
C ASP A 228 -18.18 13.36 -1.45
N ASP A 229 -19.10 14.14 -2.00
CA ASP A 229 -19.11 15.61 -1.91
C ASP A 229 -19.17 16.12 -0.46
N SER A 230 -19.54 15.27 0.51
CA SER A 230 -19.56 15.63 1.94
C SER A 230 -18.24 15.38 2.66
N ASP A 231 -17.30 14.66 2.06
CA ASP A 231 -16.01 14.29 2.65
C ASP A 231 -14.84 14.73 1.76
N VAL A 232 -14.69 16.04 1.59
CA VAL A 232 -13.67 16.68 0.74
C VAL A 232 -12.74 17.56 1.58
N ASP A 233 -11.43 17.31 1.49
CA ASP A 233 -10.42 18.15 2.16
C ASP A 233 -9.87 19.24 1.23
N ARG A 234 -9.91 19.02 -0.09
CA ARG A 234 -9.45 19.98 -1.11
C ARG A 234 -10.07 19.70 -2.48
N VAL A 235 -10.17 20.74 -3.31
CA VAL A 235 -10.49 20.60 -4.75
C VAL A 235 -9.27 21.01 -5.57
N ILE A 236 -8.89 20.19 -6.57
CA ILE A 236 -7.77 20.46 -7.50
C ILE A 236 -8.32 20.31 -8.91
N ASP A 237 -8.29 21.39 -9.71
CA ASP A 237 -8.78 21.41 -11.09
C ASP A 237 -10.21 20.85 -11.25
N GLY A 238 -11.07 21.12 -10.28
CA GLY A 238 -12.46 20.65 -10.24
C GLY A 238 -12.64 19.20 -9.74
N VAL A 239 -11.57 18.53 -9.32
CA VAL A 239 -11.59 17.17 -8.75
C VAL A 239 -11.57 17.26 -7.22
N ASN A 240 -12.55 16.60 -6.59
CA ASN A 240 -12.64 16.49 -5.13
C ASN A 240 -11.58 15.51 -4.59
N MET A 241 -10.84 15.94 -3.57
CA MET A 241 -9.72 15.21 -3.01
C MET A 241 -9.87 15.03 -1.50
N LYS A 242 -9.56 13.82 -1.01
CA LYS A 242 -9.45 13.47 0.41
C LYS A 242 -8.01 13.12 0.78
N ASN A 243 -7.52 13.64 1.90
CA ASN A 243 -6.27 13.16 2.48
C ASN A 243 -6.57 12.06 3.49
N VAL A 244 -6.03 10.87 3.25
CA VAL A 244 -6.19 9.73 4.15
C VAL A 244 -4.83 9.36 4.72
N SER A 245 -4.82 8.99 6.01
CA SER A 245 -3.62 8.55 6.74
C SER A 245 -3.16 7.17 6.26
N SER A 246 -2.71 7.13 5.01
CA SER A 246 -2.33 5.93 4.27
C SER A 246 -0.86 5.97 3.89
N VAL A 247 -0.26 4.80 3.72
CA VAL A 247 1.13 4.58 3.28
C VAL A 247 1.21 3.35 2.40
N TRP A 248 2.30 3.24 1.66
CA TRP A 248 2.66 2.05 0.92
C TRP A 248 3.33 1.02 1.84
N PHE A 249 2.96 -0.25 1.64
CA PHE A 249 3.53 -1.43 2.26
C PHE A 249 4.06 -2.35 1.18
N THR A 250 5.24 -2.91 1.38
CA THR A 250 5.89 -3.70 0.34
C THR A 250 6.82 -4.75 0.94
N ASN A 251 7.13 -5.77 0.15
CA ASN A 251 8.25 -6.69 0.37
C ASN A 251 9.18 -6.77 -0.87
N LEU A 252 9.07 -5.76 -1.75
CA LEU A 252 10.02 -5.43 -2.81
C LEU A 252 11.00 -4.38 -2.31
N ASP A 253 12.27 -4.56 -2.67
CA ASP A 253 13.34 -3.72 -2.16
C ASP A 253 13.47 -2.41 -2.94
N HIS A 254 13.90 -1.34 -2.27
CA HIS A 254 14.01 -0.01 -2.86
C HIS A 254 15.13 0.80 -2.20
N GLY A 255 15.69 1.77 -2.93
CA GLY A 255 16.89 2.52 -2.49
C GLY A 255 16.73 3.20 -1.12
N ARG A 256 15.59 3.83 -0.82
CA ARG A 256 15.33 4.50 0.47
C ARG A 256 15.52 3.57 1.68
N ARG A 257 15.20 2.28 1.55
CA ARG A 257 15.36 1.30 2.62
C ARG A 257 16.81 1.15 3.08
N HIS A 258 17.75 1.45 2.20
CA HIS A 258 19.18 1.32 2.46
C HIS A 258 19.87 2.66 2.68
N GLN A 259 19.11 3.76 2.77
CA GLN A 259 19.67 5.09 3.04
C GLN A 259 19.95 5.23 4.53
N PRO A 260 21.22 5.36 4.96
CA PRO A 260 21.52 5.61 6.37
C PRO A 260 21.04 6.99 6.78
N LEU A 261 20.48 7.08 7.99
CA LEU A 261 20.17 8.34 8.62
C LEU A 261 21.46 9.04 9.04
N PRO A 262 21.64 10.33 8.72
CA PRO A 262 22.70 11.13 9.31
C PRO A 262 22.32 11.44 10.77
N LEU A 263 23.14 10.99 11.71
CA LEU A 263 22.89 11.09 13.14
C LEU A 263 23.98 11.88 13.84
N MET A 264 23.57 12.70 14.81
CA MET A 264 24.46 13.36 15.76
C MET A 264 24.75 12.44 16.94
N THR A 265 25.85 12.68 17.64
CA THR A 265 26.10 12.09 18.98
C THR A 265 25.08 12.56 20.00
N MET A 266 24.99 11.90 21.16
CA MET A 266 24.16 12.36 22.28
C MET A 266 24.50 13.80 22.67
N GLU A 267 25.78 14.13 22.80
CA GLU A 267 26.22 15.48 23.19
C GLU A 267 25.79 16.53 22.15
N GLU A 268 26.02 16.25 20.87
CA GLU A 268 25.64 17.14 19.78
C GLU A 268 24.12 17.32 19.70
N ASN A 269 23.33 16.26 19.88
CA ASN A 269 21.87 16.38 19.94
C ASN A 269 21.44 17.33 21.06
N LEU A 270 21.94 17.14 22.28
CA LEU A 270 21.60 17.99 23.43
C LEU A 270 22.05 19.45 23.22
N LYS A 271 23.08 19.70 22.41
CA LYS A 271 23.59 21.06 22.16
C LYS A 271 22.95 21.75 20.96
N TYR A 272 22.71 21.02 19.87
CA TYR A 272 22.43 21.57 18.55
C TYR A 272 21.10 21.13 17.95
N SER A 273 20.37 20.21 18.58
CA SER A 273 19.06 19.79 18.07
C SER A 273 18.15 21.00 17.80
N LYS A 274 17.35 20.91 16.74
CA LYS A 274 16.32 21.92 16.44
C LYS A 274 15.09 21.78 17.33
N HIS A 275 14.96 20.66 18.05
CA HIS A 275 13.82 20.34 18.91
C HIS A 275 14.09 20.80 20.35
N LYS A 276 13.18 21.59 20.92
CA LYS A 276 13.35 22.19 22.24
C LYS A 276 13.29 21.17 23.37
N GLU A 277 12.65 20.03 23.12
CA GLU A 277 12.54 18.90 24.03
C GLU A 277 13.84 18.11 24.17
N ILE A 278 14.84 18.39 23.33
CA ILE A 278 16.17 17.78 23.35
C ILE A 278 17.25 18.84 23.58
N LYS A 279 17.16 19.97 22.87
CA LYS A 279 18.16 21.03 22.96
C LYS A 279 18.18 21.67 24.35
N GLY A 280 19.35 21.66 25.00
CA GLY A 280 19.59 22.23 26.31
C GLY A 280 19.27 21.29 27.47
N GLU A 281 18.76 20.08 27.20
CA GLU A 281 18.53 19.07 28.22
C GLU A 281 19.86 18.49 28.73
N LYS A 282 19.87 18.04 29.98
CA LYS A 282 21.07 17.42 30.58
C LYS A 282 21.34 16.01 30.06
N SER A 283 20.26 15.29 29.73
CA SER A 283 20.30 13.93 29.22
C SER A 283 18.97 13.59 28.57
N TYR A 284 18.95 12.54 27.75
CA TYR A 284 17.69 11.94 27.29
C TYR A 284 16.90 11.38 28.47
N LYS A 285 15.57 11.45 28.39
CA LYS A 285 14.68 10.84 29.38
C LYS A 285 14.76 9.32 29.28
N LYS A 286 14.52 8.63 30.40
CA LYS A 286 14.42 7.16 30.48
C LYS A 286 12.99 6.78 30.84
N TYR A 287 12.56 5.60 30.42
CA TYR A 287 11.25 5.08 30.85
C TYR A 287 11.30 4.56 32.28
N ASP A 288 10.19 4.67 33.00
CA ASP A 288 10.08 4.15 34.36
C ASP A 288 10.03 2.62 34.38
N ASN A 289 9.51 2.02 33.29
CA ASN A 289 9.13 0.61 33.22
C ASN A 289 9.91 -0.19 32.15
N TYR A 290 10.94 0.37 31.53
CA TYR A 290 11.76 -0.35 30.56
C TYR A 290 13.16 0.30 30.44
N ASP A 291 14.21 -0.50 30.35
CA ASP A 291 15.59 0.00 30.21
C ASP A 291 15.86 0.47 28.77
N ALA A 292 15.39 1.68 28.47
CA ALA A 292 15.61 2.38 27.21
C ALA A 292 15.54 3.90 27.43
N ILE A 293 16.14 4.64 26.50
CA ILE A 293 15.93 6.10 26.41
C ILE A 293 14.73 6.41 25.52
N GLU A 294 14.02 7.49 25.86
CA GLU A 294 13.01 8.10 25.01
C GLU A 294 13.67 9.03 24.00
N VAL A 295 13.47 8.73 22.72
CA VAL A 295 13.91 9.56 21.60
C VAL A 295 12.66 10.08 20.88
N PRO A 296 12.21 11.32 21.17
CA PRO A 296 10.94 11.83 20.68
C PRO A 296 10.93 12.17 19.18
N PHE A 297 12.11 12.25 18.53
CA PHE A 297 12.24 12.61 17.11
C PHE A 297 13.27 11.73 16.41
N THR A 298 12.96 11.29 15.18
CA THR A 298 13.84 10.42 14.39
C THR A 298 15.23 11.04 14.11
N ASP A 299 15.31 12.35 13.92
CA ASP A 299 16.57 13.06 13.70
C ASP A 299 17.31 13.41 15.01
N ALA A 300 16.76 13.02 16.17
CA ALA A 300 17.42 13.10 17.47
C ALA A 300 17.90 11.72 17.98
N ILE A 301 17.91 10.69 17.12
CA ILE A 301 18.51 9.40 17.45
C ILE A 301 20.02 9.60 17.60
N PRO A 302 20.63 9.30 18.77
CA PRO A 302 22.06 9.43 18.95
C PRO A 302 22.84 8.33 18.23
N SER A 303 23.95 8.69 17.59
CA SER A 303 24.83 7.74 16.87
C SER A 303 25.70 6.87 17.78
N ASP A 304 25.87 7.26 19.04
CA ASP A 304 26.84 6.74 20.01
C ASP A 304 26.19 6.08 21.24
N TYR A 305 24.90 5.72 21.15
CA TYR A 305 24.18 5.04 22.22
C TYR A 305 23.92 3.55 21.91
N ASP A 306 24.55 2.66 22.66
CA ASP A 306 24.48 1.20 22.45
C ASP A 306 23.21 0.53 23.02
N GLY A 307 22.42 1.25 23.82
CA GLY A 307 21.23 0.74 24.49
C GLY A 307 19.99 0.69 23.58
N VAL A 308 18.86 0.24 24.15
CA VAL A 308 17.56 0.31 23.45
C VAL A 308 17.07 1.76 23.42
N MET A 309 16.56 2.19 22.28
CA MET A 309 15.96 3.50 22.08
C MET A 309 14.50 3.32 21.69
N GLY A 310 13.60 4.01 22.37
CA GLY A 310 12.21 4.13 21.92
C GLY A 310 12.07 5.33 21.00
N VAL A 311 11.71 5.08 19.74
CA VAL A 311 11.54 6.09 18.69
C VAL A 311 10.08 6.18 18.23
N PRO A 312 9.65 7.29 17.59
CA PRO A 312 8.28 7.42 17.10
C PRO A 312 7.97 6.38 16.02
N ILE A 313 6.71 5.97 15.88
CA ILE A 313 6.31 4.99 14.85
C ILE A 313 6.68 5.47 13.43
N SER A 314 6.64 6.78 13.18
CA SER A 314 7.03 7.38 11.90
C SER A 314 8.49 7.14 11.52
N PHE A 315 9.34 6.68 12.45
CA PHE A 315 10.68 6.16 12.14
C PHE A 315 10.65 5.06 11.07
N LEU A 316 9.60 4.24 11.00
CA LEU A 316 9.51 3.12 10.06
C LEU A 316 9.57 3.53 8.59
N ASP A 317 9.23 4.77 8.25
CA ASP A 317 9.44 5.39 6.92
C ASP A 317 10.93 5.48 6.53
N LYS A 318 11.80 5.61 7.54
CA LYS A 318 13.25 5.80 7.37
C LYS A 318 14.04 4.61 7.93
N TYR A 319 13.36 3.49 8.16
CA TYR A 319 13.98 2.32 8.75
C TYR A 319 14.94 1.68 7.74
N ASN A 320 16.23 1.70 8.10
CA ASN A 320 17.29 0.98 7.40
C ASN A 320 17.75 -0.22 8.24
N PRO A 321 17.57 -1.47 7.77
CA PRO A 321 17.98 -2.67 8.51
C PRO A 321 19.50 -2.79 8.70
N ASP A 322 20.31 -2.15 7.85
CA ASP A 322 21.76 -2.14 7.98
C ASP A 322 22.24 -1.19 9.09
N GLN A 323 21.43 -0.18 9.42
CA GLN A 323 21.73 0.79 10.47
C GLN A 323 21.07 0.41 11.80
N PHE A 324 19.87 -0.17 11.78
CA PHE A 324 19.10 -0.44 12.99
C PHE A 324 18.49 -1.84 13.04
N GLU A 325 18.44 -2.39 14.25
CA GLU A 325 17.66 -3.58 14.60
C GLU A 325 16.36 -3.14 15.27
N ILE A 326 15.21 -3.65 14.81
CA ILE A 326 13.93 -3.49 15.51
C ILE A 326 13.80 -4.58 16.58
N ILE A 327 13.74 -4.15 17.84
CA ILE A 327 13.59 -5.03 18.99
C ILE A 327 12.11 -5.38 19.22
N GLY A 328 11.24 -4.38 19.09
CA GLY A 328 9.83 -4.55 19.44
C GLY A 328 9.02 -3.25 19.33
N ILE A 329 7.79 -3.30 19.81
CA ILE A 329 6.95 -2.13 20.06
C ILE A 329 6.55 -2.16 21.53
N ASP A 330 6.60 -1.00 22.19
CA ASP A 330 6.44 -0.82 23.64
C ASP A 330 5.38 -1.72 24.32
N ARG A 331 4.16 -1.83 23.78
CA ARG A 331 3.08 -2.63 24.36
C ARG A 331 3.34 -4.13 24.35
N TYR A 332 4.08 -4.63 23.37
CA TYR A 332 4.14 -6.06 23.05
C TYR A 332 5.55 -6.64 23.12
N VAL A 333 6.52 -5.89 23.68
CA VAL A 333 7.82 -6.44 24.04
C VAL A 333 7.69 -7.31 25.29
N LYS A 334 8.36 -8.48 25.29
CA LYS A 334 8.24 -9.49 26.36
C LYS A 334 8.66 -8.94 27.73
N ASP A 335 9.68 -8.09 27.73
CA ASP A 335 10.29 -7.56 28.97
C ASP A 335 9.58 -6.30 29.46
N ASN A 336 8.41 -5.95 28.90
CA ASN A 336 7.56 -4.91 29.47
C ASN A 336 6.87 -5.47 30.73
N PRO A 337 7.16 -4.95 31.94
CA PRO A 337 6.56 -5.42 33.19
C PRO A 337 5.05 -5.22 33.23
N ASN A 338 4.52 -4.31 32.39
CA ASN A 338 3.10 -4.05 32.20
C ASN A 338 2.67 -4.44 30.77
N TYR A 339 2.88 -5.70 30.38
CA TYR A 339 2.55 -6.19 29.04
C TYR A 339 1.15 -5.77 28.57
N GLY A 340 1.07 -5.20 27.37
CA GLY A 340 -0.15 -4.62 26.79
C GLY A 340 -0.34 -3.12 27.06
N LYS A 341 0.38 -2.53 28.03
CA LYS A 341 0.37 -1.09 28.33
C LYS A 341 1.56 -0.36 27.68
N ARG A 342 1.41 0.96 27.49
CA ARG A 342 2.48 1.80 26.95
C ARG A 342 3.59 1.99 27.99
N PHE A 343 4.74 2.48 27.54
CA PHE A 343 5.79 2.90 28.46
C PHE A 343 5.40 4.20 29.16
N THR A 344 5.96 4.40 30.36
CA THR A 344 5.72 5.59 31.16
C THR A 344 6.98 6.41 31.39
N ILE A 345 6.79 7.72 31.53
CA ILE A 345 7.82 8.65 31.99
C ILE A 345 7.20 9.50 33.09
N GLY A 346 7.78 9.47 34.29
CA GLY A 346 7.20 10.19 35.43
C GLY A 346 5.79 9.69 35.79
N GLY A 347 5.54 8.39 35.59
CA GLY A 347 4.26 7.74 35.88
C GLY A 347 3.15 7.96 34.84
N GLN A 348 3.41 8.69 33.75
CA GLN A 348 2.44 8.93 32.69
C GLN A 348 2.72 8.10 31.44
N GLU A 349 1.70 7.43 30.89
CA GLU A 349 1.83 6.74 29.60
C GLU A 349 2.13 7.74 28.48
N ILE A 350 3.07 7.37 27.61
CA ILE A 350 3.40 8.14 26.42
C ILE A 350 2.83 7.49 25.15
N TYR A 351 2.92 8.21 24.03
CA TYR A 351 2.60 7.66 22.72
C TYR A 351 3.45 6.43 22.41
N ALA A 352 2.90 5.59 21.53
CA ALA A 352 3.56 4.38 21.04
C ALA A 352 5.02 4.61 20.62
N ARG A 353 5.90 3.69 21.01
CA ARG A 353 7.31 3.69 20.61
C ARG A 353 7.72 2.38 19.95
N VAL A 354 8.41 2.50 18.82
CA VAL A 354 9.15 1.38 18.23
C VAL A 354 10.49 1.32 18.95
N LEU A 355 10.89 0.13 19.38
CA LEU A 355 12.13 -0.08 20.11
C LEU A 355 13.19 -0.52 19.11
N ILE A 356 14.29 0.23 19.07
CA ILE A 356 15.40 -0.02 18.16
C ILE A 356 16.75 -0.07 18.88
N LYS A 357 17.73 -0.68 18.24
CA LYS A 357 19.16 -0.56 18.56
C LYS A 357 19.94 -0.28 17.29
N HIS A 358 21.13 0.28 17.41
CA HIS A 358 22.08 0.28 16.29
C HIS A 358 22.47 -1.15 15.93
N THR A 359 22.47 -1.46 14.64
CA THR A 359 23.02 -2.72 14.14
C THR A 359 24.52 -2.71 14.41
N LYS A 360 25.01 -3.67 15.20
CA LYS A 360 26.46 -3.82 15.39
C LYS A 360 27.06 -4.21 14.05
N VAL A 361 27.95 -3.38 13.51
CA VAL A 361 28.79 -3.77 12.36
C VAL A 361 29.49 -5.06 12.76
N LYS A 362 29.19 -6.16 12.07
CA LYS A 362 29.97 -7.39 12.22
C LYS A 362 31.39 -7.04 11.78
N LYS A 363 32.30 -6.86 12.75
CA LYS A 363 33.73 -6.74 12.51
C LYS A 363 34.28 -8.03 11.92
#